data_AF-R7S7A5-F1
#
_entry.id   AF-R7S7A5-F1
#
_cell.length_a   1.000
_cell.length_b   1.000
_cell.length_c   1.000
_cell.angle_alpha   90.00
_cell.angle_beta   90.00
_cell.angle_gamma   90.00
#
_symmetry.space_group_name_H-M   'P 1'
#
loop_
_entity.id
_entity.type
_entity.pdbx_description
1 polymer ?
#
loop_
_entity_poly.entity_id
_entity_poly.type
_entity_poly.pdbx_seq_one_letter_code
_entity_poly.pdbx_strand_id
1 'polypeptide(L)' 'YGEVSEAIIMSAVERLFPRHILQDGDFLPFSAKGFTQLILAPEAALMLIAEDRAVTLAEARQVALSSSMYGYFRFP' A
#
# COMPACT_ATOMS: atom_id res chain seq x y z
N TYR A 1 5.45 5.38 -7.89
CA TYR A 1 5.41 6.02 -6.56
C TYR A 1 6.72 5.70 -5.87
N GLY A 2 7.60 6.69 -5.66
CA GLY A 2 8.92 6.50 -5.03
C GLY A 2 8.86 6.61 -3.50
N GLU A 3 10.01 6.75 -2.84
CA GLU A 3 10.13 6.80 -1.36
C GLU A 3 9.26 7.89 -0.71
N VAL A 4 9.19 9.08 -1.31
CA VAL A 4 8.38 10.19 -0.79
C VAL A 4 6.88 9.84 -0.80
N SER A 5 6.42 9.19 -1.88
CA SER A 5 5.03 8.78 -1.99
C SER A 5 4.69 7.65 -1.01
N GLU A 6 5.61 6.71 -0.80
CA GLU A 6 5.45 5.67 0.21
C GLU A 6 5.26 6.28 1.60
N ALA A 7 6.09 7.26 1.99
CA ALA A 7 5.96 7.92 3.29
C ALA A 7 4.60 8.61 3.48
N ILE A 8 4.07 9.24 2.41
CA ILE A 8 2.74 9.86 2.43
C ILE A 8 1.66 8.79 2.60
N ILE A 9 1.71 7.71 1.82
CA ILE A 9 0.74 6.61 1.90
C ILE A 9 0.78 5.98 3.29
N MET A 10 1.97 5.66 3.80
CA MET A 10 2.14 5.11 5.15
C MET A 10 1.57 6.04 6.22
N SER A 11 1.88 7.33 6.17
CA SER A 11 1.38 8.31 7.15
C SER A 11 -0.15 8.45 7.08
N ALA A 12 -0.72 8.45 5.88
CA ALA A 12 -2.17 8.50 5.69
C ALA A 12 -2.85 7.23 6.22
N VAL A 13 -2.32 6.06 5.88
CA VAL A 13 -2.86 4.77 6.34
C VAL A 13 -2.77 4.64 7.85
N GLU A 14 -1.66 5.02 8.49
CA GLU A 14 -1.53 4.99 9.96
C GLU A 14 -2.52 5.92 10.67
N ARG A 15 -2.91 7.02 10.02
CA ARG A 15 -3.89 7.96 10.56
C ARG A 15 -5.33 7.47 10.39
N LEU A 16 -5.62 6.78 9.29
CA LEU A 16 -6.94 6.20 9.01
C LEU A 16 -7.17 4.89 9.76
N PHE A 17 -6.11 4.11 9.97
CA PHE A 17 -6.11 2.82 10.66
C PHE A 17 -5.14 2.85 11.86
N PRO A 18 -5.42 3.65 12.90
CA PRO A 18 -4.59 3.71 14.08
C PRO A 18 -4.59 2.36 14.83
N ARG A 19 -3.51 2.08 15.56
CA ARG A 19 -3.29 0.79 16.26
C ARG A 19 -4.40 0.35 17.21
N HIS A 20 -5.16 1.28 17.79
CA HIS A 20 -6.27 0.90 18.67
C HIS A 20 -7.47 0.31 17.90
N ILE A 21 -7.56 0.58 16.59
CA ILE A 21 -8.53 -0.02 15.68
C ILE A 21 -7.99 -1.33 15.12
N LEU A 22 -6.69 -1.41 14.83
CA LEU A 22 -6.02 -2.63 14.39
C LEU A 22 -5.55 -3.45 15.59
N GLN A 23 -6.45 -4.22 16.22
CA GLN A 23 -6.09 -5.04 17.37
C GLN A 23 -5.19 -6.22 16.96
N ASP A 24 -4.13 -6.46 17.74
CA ASP A 24 -3.22 -7.57 17.51
C ASP A 24 -3.96 -8.90 17.78
N GLY A 25 -4.35 -9.60 16.71
CA GLY A 25 -5.12 -10.84 16.75
C GLY A 25 -6.05 -11.00 15.54
N ASP A 26 -6.54 -9.89 15.00
CA ASP A 26 -7.46 -9.89 13.85
C ASP A 26 -6.76 -10.25 12.52
N PHE A 27 -5.43 -10.11 12.47
CA PHE A 27 -4.64 -10.18 11.24
C PHE A 27 -3.53 -11.23 11.29
N LEU A 28 -3.65 -12.26 12.14
CA LEU A 28 -2.67 -13.36 12.19
C LEU A 28 -2.44 -13.94 10.78
N PRO A 29 -1.18 -14.13 10.36
CA PRO A 29 0.05 -14.16 11.16
C PRO A 29 0.76 -12.80 11.36
N PHE A 30 0.17 -11.68 10.93
CA PHE A 30 0.80 -10.37 10.94
C PHE A 30 0.50 -9.57 12.21
N SER A 31 1.47 -8.77 12.67
CA SER A 31 1.22 -7.68 13.63
C SER A 31 0.48 -6.53 12.94
N ALA A 32 -0.18 -5.64 13.69
CA ALA A 32 -0.82 -4.46 13.11
C ALA A 32 0.12 -3.64 12.20
N LYS A 33 1.40 -3.51 12.59
CA LYS A 33 2.43 -2.85 11.77
C LYS A 33 2.74 -3.65 10.50
N GLY A 34 2.91 -4.97 10.62
CA GLY A 34 3.16 -5.84 9.47
C GLY A 34 2.00 -5.83 8.47
N PHE A 35 0.77 -5.87 8.97
CA PHE A 35 -0.44 -5.77 8.15
C PHE A 35 -0.51 -4.42 7.43
N THR A 36 -0.20 -3.33 8.12
CA THR A 36 -0.16 -1.99 7.51
C THR A 36 0.85 -1.92 6.36
N GLN A 37 2.07 -2.41 6.59
CA GLN A 37 3.17 -2.31 5.63
C GLN A 37 3.03 -3.27 4.44
N LEU A 38 2.56 -4.49 4.68
CA LEU A 38 2.52 -5.55 3.68
C LEU A 38 1.19 -5.65 2.95
N ILE A 39 0.11 -5.07 3.50
CA ILE A 39 -1.24 -5.18 2.94
C ILE A 39 -1.84 -3.80 2.67
N LEU A 40 -2.07 -2.99 3.71
CA LEU A 40 -2.83 -1.75 3.57
C LEU A 40 -2.13 -0.70 2.70
N ALA A 41 -0.83 -0.49 2.90
CA ALA A 41 -0.09 0.50 2.13
C ALA A 41 0.09 0.09 0.65
N PRO A 42 0.44 -1.17 0.31
CA PRO A 42 0.40 -1.64 -1.07
C PRO A 42 -0.98 -1.51 -1.72
N GLU A 43 -2.05 -1.90 -1.02
CA GLU A 43 -3.41 -1.81 -1.56
C GLU A 43 -3.82 -0.35 -1.82
N ALA A 44 -3.51 0.56 -0.88
CA ALA A 44 -3.72 1.98 -1.06
C ALA A 44 -2.93 2.52 -2.26
N ALA A 45 -1.69 2.09 -2.46
CA ALA A 45 -0.89 2.49 -3.61
C ALA A 45 -1.52 2.01 -4.94
N LEU A 46 -2.04 0.78 -4.98
CA LEU A 46 -2.74 0.24 -6.16
C LEU A 46 -4.03 0.99 -6.45
N MET A 47 -4.81 1.33 -5.43
CA MET A 47 -6.02 2.14 -5.58
C MET A 47 -5.69 3.54 -6.12
N LEU A 48 -4.64 4.17 -5.62
CA LEU A 48 -4.18 5.47 -6.14
C LEU A 48 -3.72 5.38 -7.59
N ILE A 49 -3.03 4.30 -7.99
CA ILE A 49 -2.67 4.07 -9.41
C ILE A 49 -3.94 3.91 -10.27
N ALA A 50 -4.90 3.13 -9.80
CA ALA A 50 -6.15 2.88 -10.51
C ALA A 50 -6.93 4.17 -10.72
N GLU A 51 -7.04 5.01 -9.69
CA GLU A 51 -7.74 6.29 -9.73
C GLU A 51 -7.02 7.31 -10.60
N ASP A 52 -5.71 7.50 -10.41
CA ASP A 52 -4.88 8.45 -11.17
C ASP A 52 -4.88 8.16 -12.67
N ARG A 53 -4.90 6.89 -13.05
CA ARG A 53 -4.88 6.46 -14.46
C ARG A 53 -6.25 6.13 -15.03
N ALA A 54 -7.32 6.22 -14.23
CA ALA A 54 -8.66 5.77 -14.59
C ALA A 54 -8.69 4.35 -15.16
N VAL A 55 -7.94 3.43 -14.54
CA VAL A 55 -7.81 2.02 -14.95
C VAL A 55 -8.39 1.09 -13.89
N THR A 56 -8.61 -0.17 -14.25
CA THR A 56 -8.99 -1.21 -13.30
C THR A 56 -7.86 -1.53 -12.31
N LEU A 57 -8.19 -2.11 -11.15
CA LEU A 57 -7.18 -2.58 -10.20
C LEU A 57 -6.23 -3.63 -10.80
N ALA A 58 -6.71 -4.48 -11.71
CA ALA A 58 -5.87 -5.45 -12.40
C ALA A 58 -4.81 -4.77 -13.28
N GLU A 59 -5.21 -3.73 -14.01
CA GLU A 59 -4.31 -2.91 -14.82
C GLU A 59 -3.36 -2.08 -13.94
N ALA A 60 -3.85 -1.57 -12.80
CA ALA A 60 -3.02 -0.86 -11.82
C ALA A 60 -1.91 -1.75 -11.25
N ARG A 61 -2.20 -3.04 -10.98
CA ARG A 61 -1.18 -4.03 -10.61
C ARG A 61 -0.14 -4.22 -11.71
N GLN A 62 -0.58 -4.32 -12.96
CA GLN A 62 0.33 -4.44 -14.09
C GLN A 62 1.21 -3.18 -14.26
N VAL A 63 0.65 -2.00 -14.02
CA VAL A 63 1.37 -0.73 -13.99
C VAL A 63 2.38 -0.69 -12.84
N ALA A 64 2.01 -1.16 -11.64
CA ALA A 64 2.91 -1.24 -10.50
C ALA A 64 4.09 -2.19 -10.77
N LEU A 65 3.82 -3.39 -11.30
CA LEU A 65 4.82 -4.40 -11.67
C LEU A 65 5.74 -3.95 -12.81
N SER A 66 5.20 -3.27 -13.82
CA SER A 66 6.04 -2.69 -14.88
C SER A 66 6.90 -1.54 -14.34
N SER A 67 6.37 -0.74 -13.42
CA SER A 67 7.13 0.35 -12.80
C SER A 67 8.25 -0.15 -11.88
N SER A 68 8.11 -1.33 -11.27
CA SER A 68 9.17 -1.93 -10.45
C SER A 68 10.38 -2.40 -11.27
N MET A 69 10.18 -2.69 -12.56
CA MET A 69 11.29 -2.99 -13.48
C MET A 69 12.09 -1.75 -13.89
N TYR A 70 11.51 -0.54 -13.79
CA TYR A 70 12.15 0.71 -14.24
C TYR A 70 12.55 1.65 -13.09
N GLY A 71 12.16 1.38 -11.84
CA GLY A 71 12.43 2.26 -10.70
C GLY A 71 12.33 1.57 -9.34
N TYR A 72 12.70 2.31 -8.29
CA TYR A 72 12.71 1.84 -6.90
C TYR A 72 11.27 1.53 -6.44
N PHE A 73 10.98 0.24 -6.23
CA PHE A 73 9.69 -0.26 -5.77
C PHE A 73 9.86 -0.87 -4.38
N ARG A 74 9.06 -0.40 -3.41
CA ARG A 74 9.19 -0.80 -1.99
C ARG A 74 8.00 -1.57 -1.42
N PHE A 75 6.92 -1.67 -2.18
CA PHE A 75 5.81 -2.54 -1.82
C PHE A 75 6.13 -3.95 -2.31
N PRO A 76 5.96 -5.01 -1.50
CA PRO A 76 6.23 -6.38 -1.91
C PRO A 76 5.20 -6.93 -2.91
#